data_AF-A0A2K6FGG2-F1
#
_entry.id   AF-A0A2K6FGG2-F1
#
_cell.length_a   1.000
_cell.length_b   1.000
_cell.length_c   1.000
_cell.angle_alpha   90.00
_cell.angle_beta   90.00
_cell.angle_gamma   90.00
#
_symmetry.space_group_name_H-M   'P 1'
#
loop_
_entity.id
_entity.type
_entity.pdbx_description
1 polymer ?
#
loop_
_entity_poly.entity_id
_entity_poly.type
_entity_poly.pdbx_seq_one_letter_code
_entity_poly.pdbx_strand_id
1 'polypeptide(L)'
;MERAFQTALWLLEPEVVFILGDVFDEGKWSSPQAWADDVERFQKMFRHPSHVQLKVVAGNHDIGFHYEMTTYKVKRFKKVFNPERLFSWKGVNFVMVSSVALEGDRCALCSEEEAELLAVSRSRLAPVRRRRRHYPLYRRSDADCAGDDAAPPEEKRTPFQERYDVLSREASQKLLWWLRPRLVLSGHTHSGCEVLHAGGPPELSVPSFSWRNRNNPSFIMVT
;
A
#
# COMPACT_ATOMS: atom_id res chain seq x y z
N MET A 1 -18.88 1.53 3.14
CA MET A 1 -17.85 1.36 2.08
C MET A 1 -18.43 0.86 0.76
N GLU A 2 -19.20 -0.24 0.70
CA GLU A 2 -19.76 -0.78 -0.57
C GLU A 2 -20.41 0.28 -1.47
N ARG A 3 -21.41 1.01 -0.96
CA ARG A 3 -22.13 2.03 -1.76
C ARG A 3 -21.19 3.10 -2.30
N ALA A 4 -20.22 3.55 -1.50
CA ALA A 4 -19.24 4.55 -1.93
C ALA A 4 -18.34 4.01 -3.05
N PHE A 5 -17.85 2.77 -2.92
CA PHE A 5 -17.00 2.16 -3.95
C PHE A 5 -17.77 1.94 -5.26
N GLN A 6 -18.98 1.37 -5.19
CA GLN A 6 -19.81 1.14 -6.37
C GLN A 6 -20.20 2.46 -7.06
N THR A 7 -20.44 3.53 -6.29
CA THR A 7 -20.73 4.87 -6.84
C THR A 7 -19.51 5.46 -7.52
N ALA A 8 -18.32 5.38 -6.90
CA ALA A 8 -17.07 5.86 -7.50
C ALA A 8 -16.72 5.09 -8.77
N LEU A 9 -16.91 3.76 -8.77
CA LEU A 9 -16.68 2.91 -9.93
C LEU A 9 -17.60 3.29 -11.11
N TRP A 10 -18.88 3.55 -10.82
CA TRP A 10 -19.87 3.95 -11.84
C TRP A 10 -19.62 5.36 -12.38
N LEU A 11 -19.27 6.34 -11.52
CA LEU A 11 -19.07 7.73 -11.92
C LEU A 11 -17.74 7.97 -12.64
N LEU A 12 -16.67 7.33 -12.18
CA LEU A 12 -15.30 7.64 -12.60
C LEU A 12 -14.76 6.65 -13.64
N GLU A 13 -15.44 5.52 -13.83
CA GLU A 13 -15.10 4.47 -14.80
C GLU A 13 -13.59 4.14 -14.86
N PRO A 14 -12.94 3.86 -13.72
CA PRO A 14 -11.50 3.61 -13.69
C PRO A 14 -11.12 2.31 -14.39
N GLU A 15 -10.01 2.31 -15.12
CA GLU A 15 -9.45 1.09 -15.71
C GLU A 15 -8.73 0.20 -14.68
N VAL A 16 -8.14 0.84 -13.66
CA VAL A 16 -7.37 0.16 -12.62
C VAL A 16 -7.67 0.77 -11.26
N VAL A 17 -8.00 -0.07 -10.28
CA VAL A 17 -8.17 0.29 -8.87
C VAL A 17 -7.03 -0.33 -8.07
N PHE A 18 -6.43 0.47 -7.18
CA PHE A 18 -5.41 -0.02 -6.24
C PHE A 18 -5.92 0.13 -4.80
N ILE A 19 -5.80 -0.93 -4.00
CA ILE A 19 -6.03 -0.90 -2.54
C ILE A 19 -4.68 -1.11 -1.85
N LEU A 20 -4.29 -0.16 -1.00
CA LEU A 20 -2.92 -0.01 -0.48
C LEU A 20 -2.65 -0.71 0.86
N GLY A 21 -3.41 -1.75 1.19
CA GLY A 21 -3.30 -2.49 2.45
C GLY A 21 -4.47 -2.27 3.39
N ASP A 22 -4.38 -2.95 4.53
CA ASP A 22 -5.37 -2.94 5.62
C ASP A 22 -6.79 -3.18 5.10
N VAL A 23 -6.90 -4.22 4.27
CA VAL A 23 -8.17 -4.66 3.67
C VAL A 23 -9.10 -5.20 4.74
N PHE A 24 -8.53 -5.94 5.69
CA PHE A 24 -9.23 -6.52 6.83
C PHE A 24 -8.73 -5.87 8.10
N ASP A 25 -9.64 -5.54 9.01
CA ASP A 25 -9.28 -4.95 10.31
C ASP A 25 -8.53 -5.96 11.19
N GLU A 26 -9.00 -7.20 11.26
CA GLU A 26 -8.45 -8.23 12.14
C GLU A 26 -7.89 -9.43 11.38
N GLY A 27 -7.57 -9.26 10.11
CA GLY A 27 -7.06 -10.32 9.24
C GLY A 27 -5.96 -11.13 9.93
N LYS A 28 -4.96 -10.45 10.51
CA LYS A 28 -3.84 -11.02 11.28
C LYS A 28 -4.24 -11.92 12.47
N TRP A 29 -5.44 -11.75 13.04
CA TRP A 29 -5.98 -12.53 14.16
C TRP A 29 -7.11 -13.48 13.73
N SER A 30 -7.62 -13.36 12.50
CA SER A 30 -8.75 -14.16 12.01
C SER A 30 -8.45 -15.67 11.98
N SER A 31 -9.39 -16.44 12.53
CA SER A 31 -9.51 -17.87 12.28
C SER A 31 -9.74 -18.16 10.79
N PRO A 32 -9.53 -19.39 10.31
CA PRO A 32 -9.79 -19.73 8.91
C PRO A 32 -11.21 -19.41 8.43
N GLN A 33 -12.23 -19.62 9.28
CA GLN A 33 -13.62 -19.30 8.96
C GLN A 33 -13.85 -17.79 8.90
N ALA A 34 -13.41 -17.04 9.92
CA ALA A 34 -13.56 -15.58 9.95
C ALA A 34 -12.87 -14.93 8.74
N TRP A 35 -11.69 -15.44 8.36
CA TRP A 35 -10.99 -15.01 7.14
C TRP A 35 -11.82 -15.26 5.88
N ALA A 36 -12.43 -16.44 5.74
CA ALA A 36 -13.28 -16.74 4.59
C ALA A 36 -14.49 -15.81 4.51
N ASP A 37 -15.15 -15.55 5.65
CA ASP A 37 -16.29 -14.63 5.74
C ASP A 37 -15.88 -13.18 5.38
N ASP A 38 -14.70 -12.74 5.84
CA ASP A 38 -14.13 -11.44 5.49
C ASP A 38 -13.81 -11.33 3.99
N VAL A 39 -13.26 -12.38 3.39
CA VAL A 39 -12.98 -12.44 1.95
C VAL A 39 -14.26 -12.37 1.13
N GLU A 40 -15.32 -13.08 1.53
CA GLU A 40 -16.62 -13.00 0.86
C GLU A 40 -17.21 -11.59 0.94
N ARG A 41 -17.13 -10.95 2.11
CA ARG A 41 -17.53 -9.54 2.28
C ARG A 41 -16.74 -8.62 1.38
N PHE A 42 -15.41 -8.77 1.33
CA PHE A 42 -14.55 -8.00 0.44
C PHE A 42 -14.98 -8.13 -1.02
N GLN A 43 -15.15 -9.36 -1.51
CA GLN A 43 -15.53 -9.64 -2.89
C GLN A 43 -16.90 -9.03 -3.24
N LYS A 44 -17.85 -9.08 -2.31
CA LYS A 44 -19.16 -8.44 -2.48
C LYS A 44 -19.04 -6.91 -2.55
N MET A 45 -18.30 -6.30 -1.63
CA MET A 45 -18.20 -4.85 -1.53
C MET A 45 -17.44 -4.23 -2.70
N PHE A 46 -16.33 -4.85 -3.09
CA PHE A 46 -15.42 -4.39 -4.14
C PHE A 46 -15.65 -5.09 -5.48
N ARG A 47 -16.87 -5.63 -5.70
CA ARG A 47 -17.26 -6.20 -7.00
C ARG A 47 -17.06 -5.16 -8.11
N HIS A 48 -16.57 -5.60 -9.25
CA HIS A 48 -16.27 -4.74 -10.40
C HIS A 48 -16.43 -5.52 -11.71
N PRO A 49 -16.69 -4.84 -12.84
CA PRO A 49 -16.69 -5.47 -14.15
C PRO A 49 -15.34 -6.09 -14.49
N SER A 50 -15.33 -7.14 -15.33
CA SER A 50 -14.11 -7.87 -15.70
C SER A 50 -13.05 -7.04 -16.44
N HIS A 51 -13.43 -5.90 -17.03
CA HIS A 51 -12.48 -5.00 -17.69
C HIS A 51 -11.70 -4.11 -16.71
N VAL A 52 -12.17 -3.95 -15.48
CA VAL A 52 -11.50 -3.17 -14.43
C VAL A 52 -10.49 -4.06 -13.72
N GLN A 53 -9.25 -3.61 -13.60
CA GLN A 53 -8.21 -4.33 -12.87
C GLN A 53 -8.19 -3.91 -11.40
N LEU A 54 -8.37 -4.84 -10.47
CA LEU A 54 -8.19 -4.59 -9.03
C LEU A 54 -6.84 -5.12 -8.55
N LYS A 55 -6.00 -4.25 -8.00
CA LYS A 55 -4.68 -4.59 -7.45
C LYS A 55 -4.63 -4.29 -5.96
N VAL A 56 -4.30 -5.28 -5.15
CA VAL A 56 -4.32 -5.18 -3.69
C VAL A 56 -2.95 -5.54 -3.15
N VAL A 57 -2.41 -4.71 -2.26
CA VAL A 57 -1.22 -5.04 -1.46
C VAL A 57 -1.62 -5.29 -0.02
N ALA A 58 -0.82 -6.06 0.72
CA ALA A 58 -1.10 -6.35 2.13
C ALA A 58 -0.63 -5.20 3.03
N GLY A 59 -1.42 -4.91 4.07
CA GLY A 59 -1.02 -4.09 5.20
C GLY A 59 -0.80 -4.90 6.49
N ASN A 60 -0.48 -4.21 7.57
CA ASN A 60 -0.21 -4.83 8.87
C ASN A 60 -1.47 -5.44 9.49
N HIS A 61 -2.67 -4.94 9.20
CA HIS A 61 -3.91 -5.56 9.69
C HIS A 61 -4.25 -6.87 8.95
N ASP A 62 -3.78 -7.03 7.72
CA ASP A 62 -4.04 -8.24 6.92
C ASP A 62 -3.17 -9.43 7.34
N ILE A 63 -1.87 -9.18 7.51
CA ILE A 63 -0.85 -10.23 7.73
C ILE A 63 -0.06 -10.09 9.03
N GLY A 64 -0.30 -9.04 9.82
CA GLY A 64 0.41 -8.72 11.05
C GLY A 64 1.60 -7.79 10.78
N PHE A 65 2.03 -7.01 11.77
CA PHE A 65 3.35 -6.37 11.77
C PHE A 65 4.47 -7.41 11.67
N HIS A 66 5.71 -6.99 11.42
CA HIS A 66 6.84 -7.88 11.18
C HIS A 66 6.92 -9.08 12.16
N TYR A 67 6.81 -8.83 13.47
CA TYR A 67 6.91 -9.85 14.52
C TYR A 67 5.71 -10.82 14.58
N GLU A 68 4.56 -10.45 13.99
CA GLU A 68 3.35 -11.26 13.89
C GLU A 68 3.15 -11.88 12.50
N MET A 69 3.97 -11.49 11.53
CA MET A 69 3.88 -11.94 10.14
C MET A 69 4.35 -13.39 10.03
N THR A 70 3.51 -14.25 9.45
CA THR A 70 3.84 -15.66 9.25
C THR A 70 3.63 -16.10 7.80
N THR A 71 4.34 -17.15 7.39
CA THR A 71 4.18 -17.75 6.06
C THR A 71 2.75 -18.18 5.78
N TYR A 72 2.00 -18.63 6.80
CA TYR A 72 0.58 -18.95 6.66
C TYR A 72 -0.25 -17.72 6.28
N LYS A 73 -0.08 -16.61 7.02
CA LYS A 73 -0.82 -15.35 6.78
C LYS A 73 -0.50 -14.78 5.40
N VAL A 74 0.78 -14.76 5.01
CA VAL A 74 1.22 -14.31 3.68
C VAL A 74 0.65 -15.21 2.58
N LYS A 75 0.71 -16.54 2.72
CA LYS A 75 0.21 -17.48 1.71
C LYS A 75 -1.31 -17.38 1.52
N ARG A 76 -2.10 -17.28 2.60
CA ARG A 76 -3.56 -17.14 2.46
C ARG A 76 -3.94 -15.80 1.83
N PHE A 77 -3.22 -14.71 2.12
CA PHE A 77 -3.43 -13.42 1.47
C PHE A 77 -3.12 -13.51 -0.04
N LYS A 78 -1.92 -14.04 -0.38
CA LYS A 78 -1.50 -14.25 -1.78
C LYS A 78 -2.49 -15.13 -2.55
N LYS A 79 -3.08 -16.15 -1.90
CA LYS A 79 -4.09 -17.03 -2.52
C LYS A 79 -5.37 -16.29 -2.96
N VAL A 80 -5.79 -15.26 -2.20
CA VAL A 80 -7.01 -14.51 -2.49
C VAL A 80 -6.75 -13.40 -3.50
N PHE A 81 -5.70 -12.60 -3.28
CA PHE A 81 -5.48 -11.36 -4.03
C PHE A 81 -4.49 -11.50 -5.18
N ASN A 82 -3.73 -12.59 -5.23
CA ASN A 82 -2.69 -12.84 -6.23
C ASN A 82 -1.85 -11.59 -6.56
N PRO A 83 -1.20 -10.97 -5.56
CA PRO A 83 -0.52 -9.70 -5.76
C PRO A 83 0.66 -9.88 -6.72
N GLU A 84 0.60 -9.20 -7.86
CA GLU A 84 1.70 -9.15 -8.82
C GLU A 84 2.77 -8.19 -8.30
N ARG A 85 4.04 -8.64 -8.26
CA ARG A 85 5.16 -7.77 -7.89
C ARG A 85 5.34 -6.59 -8.84
N LEU A 86 5.18 -6.85 -10.14
CA LEU A 86 5.30 -5.89 -11.22
C LEU A 86 4.06 -6.00 -12.11
N PHE A 87 3.24 -4.96 -12.11
CA PHE A 87 2.08 -4.82 -12.98
C PHE A 87 2.33 -3.73 -14.02
N SER A 88 2.08 -4.02 -15.30
CA SER A 88 2.28 -3.05 -16.39
C SER A 88 0.95 -2.73 -17.04
N TRP A 89 0.61 -1.45 -17.14
CA TRP A 89 -0.61 -0.99 -17.79
C TRP A 89 -0.35 0.26 -18.61
N LYS A 90 -0.70 0.22 -19.91
CA LYS A 90 -0.55 1.35 -20.85
C LYS A 90 0.81 2.06 -20.78
N GLY A 91 1.90 1.27 -20.72
CA GLY A 91 3.27 1.80 -20.66
C GLY A 91 3.69 2.36 -19.29
N VAL A 92 2.88 2.16 -18.24
CA VAL A 92 3.21 2.51 -16.85
C VAL A 92 3.48 1.24 -16.06
N ASN A 93 4.61 1.21 -15.37
CA ASN A 93 5.00 0.10 -14.50
C ASN A 93 4.67 0.42 -13.04
N PHE A 94 3.97 -0.51 -12.40
CA PHE A 94 3.59 -0.46 -11.01
C PHE A 94 4.38 -1.55 -10.27
N VAL A 95 5.11 -1.15 -9.22
CA VAL A 95 5.82 -2.09 -8.35
C VAL A 95 5.05 -2.15 -7.04
N MET A 96 4.54 -3.33 -6.72
CA MET A 96 3.79 -3.61 -5.51
C MET A 96 4.80 -4.03 -4.46
N VAL A 97 4.72 -3.47 -3.26
CA VAL A 97 5.74 -3.68 -2.23
C VAL A 97 5.03 -3.97 -0.92
N SER A 98 5.38 -5.10 -0.30
CA SER A 98 4.89 -5.48 1.02
C SER A 98 5.82 -4.89 2.07
N SER A 99 5.50 -3.69 2.53
CA SER A 99 6.31 -2.95 3.52
C SER A 99 6.56 -3.69 4.82
N VAL A 100 5.60 -4.50 5.25
CA VAL A 100 5.69 -5.26 6.49
C VAL A 100 6.78 -6.34 6.42
N ALA A 101 7.25 -6.65 5.20
CA ALA A 101 8.39 -7.51 4.93
C ALA A 101 9.70 -6.73 4.69
N LEU A 102 9.79 -5.44 5.06
CA LEU A 102 10.99 -4.60 4.93
C LEU A 102 11.56 -4.17 6.29
N GLU A 103 11.54 -5.07 7.27
CA GLU A 103 12.10 -4.84 8.62
C GLU A 103 13.62 -4.59 8.60
N GLY A 104 14.33 -5.25 7.67
CA GLY A 104 15.80 -5.17 7.56
C GLY A 104 16.56 -6.14 8.47
N ASP A 105 15.88 -7.09 9.11
CA ASP A 105 16.45 -8.09 10.01
C ASP A 105 16.94 -9.37 9.29
N ARG A 106 16.72 -9.46 7.97
CA ARG A 106 17.01 -10.62 7.11
C ARG A 106 16.18 -11.86 7.45
N CYS A 107 14.97 -11.69 7.98
CA CYS A 107 13.99 -12.77 8.09
C CYS A 107 13.75 -13.44 6.72
N ALA A 108 13.28 -14.69 6.69
CA ALA A 108 13.08 -15.42 5.43
C ALA A 108 12.11 -14.70 4.47
N LEU A 109 10.97 -14.23 4.99
CA LEU A 109 9.97 -13.46 4.22
C LEU A 109 10.53 -12.11 3.74
N CYS A 110 11.36 -11.48 4.57
CA CYS A 110 11.98 -10.19 4.30
C CYS A 110 13.03 -10.31 3.19
N SER A 111 13.82 -11.39 3.25
CA SER A 111 14.83 -11.70 2.24
C SER A 111 14.19 -12.06 0.90
N GLU A 112 13.06 -12.78 0.90
CA GLU A 112 12.27 -13.06 -0.30
C GLU A 112 11.74 -11.76 -0.94
N GLU A 113 11.16 -10.86 -0.12
CA GLU A 113 10.68 -9.54 -0.56
C GLU A 113 11.81 -8.71 -1.19
N GLU A 114 12.95 -8.55 -0.49
CA GLU A 114 14.09 -7.78 -1.02
C GLU A 114 14.66 -8.41 -2.30
N ALA A 115 14.73 -9.74 -2.39
CA ALA A 115 15.22 -10.45 -3.58
C ALA A 115 14.31 -10.23 -4.80
N GLU A 116 12.98 -10.31 -4.62
CA GLU A 116 12.01 -10.03 -5.69
C GLU A 116 12.12 -8.57 -6.17
N LEU A 117 12.25 -7.61 -5.25
CA LEU A 117 12.41 -6.20 -5.60
C LEU A 117 13.72 -5.94 -6.35
N LEU A 118 14.81 -6.57 -5.92
CA LEU A 118 16.09 -6.49 -6.58
C LEU A 118 16.03 -7.11 -8.00
N ALA A 119 15.32 -8.23 -8.17
CA ALA A 119 15.09 -8.82 -9.50
C ALA A 119 14.32 -7.86 -10.42
N VAL A 120 13.30 -7.18 -9.91
CA VAL A 120 12.53 -6.16 -10.64
C VAL A 120 13.36 -4.90 -10.96
N SER A 121 14.33 -4.55 -10.12
CA SER A 121 15.26 -3.45 -10.42
C SER A 121 16.18 -3.77 -11.61
N ARG A 122 16.53 -5.06 -11.78
CA ARG A 122 17.46 -5.55 -12.82
C ARG A 122 16.79 -5.94 -14.14
N SER A 123 15.46 -6.10 -14.16
CA SER A 123 14.77 -6.61 -15.35
C SER A 123 14.83 -5.63 -16.53
N ARG A 124 15.04 -6.16 -17.75
CA ARG A 124 15.09 -5.37 -19.00
C ARG A 124 13.74 -4.87 -19.50
N LEU A 125 12.62 -5.25 -18.86
CA LEU A 125 11.30 -4.62 -19.01
C LEU A 125 11.24 -3.21 -18.38
N ALA A 126 12.39 -2.74 -17.89
CA ALA A 126 12.66 -1.39 -17.43
C ALA A 126 13.18 -0.38 -18.48
N PRO A 127 12.95 -0.43 -19.81
CA PRO A 127 13.29 0.72 -20.63
C PRO A 127 12.18 1.76 -20.44
N VAL A 128 12.59 2.94 -19.99
CA VAL A 128 11.79 4.18 -19.93
C VAL A 128 10.77 4.27 -18.79
N ARG A 129 11.26 4.83 -17.67
CA ARG A 129 10.57 5.77 -16.76
C ARG A 129 9.05 5.59 -16.61
N ARG A 130 8.58 4.91 -15.55
CA ARG A 130 7.68 5.38 -14.46
C ARG A 130 7.49 4.19 -13.51
N ARG A 131 7.97 4.26 -12.26
CA ARG A 131 7.75 3.24 -11.22
C ARG A 131 7.05 3.92 -10.03
N ARG A 132 5.95 3.33 -9.53
CA ARG A 132 5.09 3.77 -8.38
C ARG A 132 4.60 2.46 -7.72
N ARG A 133 4.55 2.17 -6.41
CA ARG A 133 3.87 2.75 -5.22
C ARG A 133 4.42 2.02 -3.94
N HIS A 134 4.21 2.48 -2.70
CA HIS A 134 4.68 1.83 -1.44
C HIS A 134 4.06 2.45 -0.17
N TYR A 135 4.11 1.79 1.02
CA TYR A 135 3.94 2.42 2.35
C TYR A 135 4.69 3.74 2.52
N PRO A 136 4.36 4.51 3.59
CA PRO A 136 5.06 5.76 3.80
C PRO A 136 6.57 5.52 3.91
N LEU A 137 7.31 6.20 3.02
CA LEU A 137 8.76 6.24 3.18
C LEU A 137 9.07 6.96 4.48
N TYR A 138 10.26 6.69 5.00
CA TYR A 138 10.75 7.33 6.20
C TYR A 138 10.59 8.85 6.14
N ARG A 139 9.85 9.37 7.12
CA ARG A 139 9.79 10.78 7.49
C ARG A 139 9.61 10.87 9.00
N ARG A 140 10.09 11.95 9.62
CA ARG A 140 10.08 12.09 11.08
C ARG A 140 8.67 12.20 11.65
N SER A 141 7.78 12.87 10.95
CA SER A 141 6.36 13.00 11.24
C SER A 141 5.64 13.52 10.00
N ASP A 142 4.33 13.72 10.09
CA ASP A 142 3.54 14.37 9.04
C ASP A 142 3.64 15.92 9.07
N ALA A 143 4.59 16.52 9.78
CA ALA A 143 4.65 17.98 9.99
C ALA A 143 4.67 18.78 8.68
N ASP A 144 5.40 18.26 7.69
CA ASP A 144 5.60 18.86 6.38
C ASP A 144 4.56 18.39 5.33
N CYS A 145 3.58 17.57 5.73
CA CYS A 145 2.53 17.10 4.81
C CYS A 145 1.64 18.26 4.34
N ALA A 146 1.33 18.28 3.06
CA ALA A 146 0.32 19.15 2.47
C ALA A 146 -0.84 18.33 1.89
N GLY A 147 -1.82 19.00 1.30
CA GLY A 147 -2.94 18.38 0.59
C GLY A 147 -4.21 18.21 1.44
N ASP A 148 -5.26 17.76 0.76
CA ASP A 148 -6.56 17.47 1.37
C ASP A 148 -6.47 16.26 2.32
N ASP A 149 -7.37 16.21 3.30
CA ASP A 149 -7.44 15.15 4.30
C ASP A 149 -6.17 14.94 5.15
N ALA A 150 -5.26 15.92 5.17
CA ALA A 150 -4.13 15.93 6.08
C ALA A 150 -4.57 15.82 7.55
N ALA A 151 -3.73 15.21 8.38
CA ALA A 151 -3.97 15.11 9.81
C ALA A 151 -4.03 16.52 10.46
N PRO A 152 -4.73 16.68 11.60
CA PRO A 152 -4.71 17.92 12.36
C PRO A 152 -3.28 18.37 12.74
N PRO A 153 -3.02 19.69 12.89
CA PRO A 153 -1.67 20.21 13.16
C PRO A 153 -0.95 19.59 14.37
N GLU A 154 -1.70 19.24 15.42
CA GLU A 154 -1.22 18.58 16.62
C GLU A 154 -0.75 17.15 16.34
N GLU A 155 -1.51 16.39 15.56
CA GLU A 155 -1.17 15.00 15.18
C GLU A 155 0.00 14.96 14.21
N LYS A 156 0.07 15.91 13.27
CA LYS A 156 1.18 16.01 12.31
C LYS A 156 2.56 16.14 12.97
N ARG A 157 2.62 16.69 14.17
CA ARG A 157 3.88 16.90 14.92
C ARG A 157 4.28 15.70 15.76
N THR A 158 3.42 14.70 15.90
CA THR A 158 3.74 13.45 16.61
C THR A 158 4.83 12.69 15.84
N PRO A 159 5.99 12.41 16.45
CA PRO A 159 7.04 11.66 15.79
C PRO A 159 6.59 10.24 15.44
N PHE A 160 6.90 9.82 14.22
CA PHE A 160 6.68 8.45 13.79
C PHE A 160 7.72 7.49 14.33
N GLN A 161 7.27 6.29 14.65
CA GLN A 161 8.09 5.14 14.94
C GLN A 161 8.44 4.38 13.65
N GLU A 162 9.74 4.26 13.36
CA GLU A 162 10.23 3.43 12.26
C GLU A 162 9.77 1.97 12.42
N ARG A 163 9.47 1.33 11.29
CA ARG A 163 8.95 -0.06 11.16
C ARG A 163 7.55 -0.28 11.73
N TYR A 164 6.95 0.77 12.28
CA TYR A 164 5.56 0.76 12.72
C TYR A 164 4.73 1.71 11.86
N ASP A 165 4.90 3.03 12.05
CA ASP A 165 4.14 4.06 11.33
C ASP A 165 4.69 4.31 9.92
N VAL A 166 6.00 4.15 9.75
CA VAL A 166 6.72 4.40 8.50
C VAL A 166 7.81 3.35 8.30
N LEU A 167 8.28 3.17 7.06
CA LEU A 167 9.48 2.38 6.83
C LEU A 167 10.70 2.92 7.59
N SER A 168 11.67 2.02 7.84
CA SER A 168 12.98 2.47 8.29
C SER A 168 13.66 3.37 7.25
N ARG A 169 14.55 4.25 7.71
CA ARG A 169 15.36 5.10 6.82
C ARG A 169 16.16 4.27 5.82
N GLU A 170 16.73 3.15 6.27
CA GLU A 170 17.49 2.23 5.42
C GLU A 170 16.62 1.57 4.35
N ALA A 171 15.47 1.01 4.73
CA ALA A 171 14.55 0.39 3.78
C ALA A 171 14.05 1.40 2.73
N SER A 172 13.72 2.62 3.17
CA SER A 172 13.31 3.70 2.28
C SER A 172 14.39 4.06 1.26
N GLN A 173 15.65 4.18 1.70
CA GLN A 173 16.78 4.45 0.82
C GLN A 173 17.04 3.31 -0.17
N LYS A 174 16.96 2.05 0.27
CA LYS A 174 17.08 0.87 -0.62
C LYS A 174 16.02 0.89 -1.72
N LEU A 175 14.76 1.12 -1.38
CA LEU A 175 13.67 1.20 -2.36
C LEU A 175 13.88 2.33 -3.37
N LEU A 176 14.24 3.52 -2.90
CA LEU A 176 14.53 4.66 -3.78
C LEU A 176 15.72 4.37 -4.70
N TRP A 177 16.75 3.72 -4.19
CA TRP A 177 17.94 3.37 -4.96
C TRP A 177 17.66 2.31 -6.03
N TRP A 178 16.99 1.20 -5.66
CA TRP A 178 16.69 0.09 -6.56
C TRP A 178 15.63 0.46 -7.59
N LEU A 179 14.56 1.13 -7.19
CA LEU A 179 13.39 1.33 -8.03
C LEU A 179 13.36 2.70 -8.71
N ARG A 180 14.04 3.72 -8.16
CA ARG A 180 14.02 5.10 -8.67
C ARG A 180 12.62 5.56 -9.10
N PRO A 181 11.62 5.51 -8.19
CA PRO A 181 10.24 5.77 -8.56
C PRO A 181 10.02 7.23 -8.97
N ARG A 182 8.94 7.49 -9.73
CA ARG A 182 8.51 8.85 -10.10
C ARG A 182 7.44 9.43 -9.17
N LEU A 183 6.77 8.56 -8.42
CA LEU A 183 5.78 8.89 -7.40
C LEU A 183 5.69 7.68 -6.48
N VAL A 184 5.60 7.91 -5.19
CA VAL A 184 5.25 6.88 -4.22
C VAL A 184 3.80 7.09 -3.81
N LEU A 185 3.01 6.02 -3.74
CA LEU A 185 1.67 6.09 -3.18
C LEU A 185 1.58 5.16 -1.99
N SER A 186 1.25 5.74 -0.84
CA SER A 186 1.26 5.10 0.47
C SER A 186 -0.12 5.13 1.12
N GLY A 187 -0.25 4.50 2.28
CA GLY A 187 -1.45 4.50 3.10
C GLY A 187 -1.05 4.41 4.57
N HIS A 188 -1.73 3.56 5.35
CA HIS A 188 -1.42 3.21 6.74
C HIS A 188 -1.69 4.30 7.80
N THR A 189 -1.24 5.55 7.63
CA THR A 189 -1.46 6.62 8.63
C THR A 189 -2.91 7.13 8.68
N HIS A 190 -3.78 6.57 7.82
CA HIS A 190 -5.18 6.93 7.61
C HIS A 190 -5.43 8.36 7.08
N SER A 191 -4.43 9.22 7.08
CA SER A 191 -4.53 10.62 6.66
C SER A 191 -3.90 10.85 5.29
N GLY A 192 -4.42 11.87 4.59
CA GLY A 192 -3.82 12.36 3.37
C GLY A 192 -2.46 12.98 3.67
N CYS A 193 -1.48 12.78 2.81
CA CYS A 193 -0.22 13.50 2.90
C CYS A 193 0.43 13.61 1.53
N GLU A 194 0.65 14.84 1.08
CA GLU A 194 1.56 15.15 -0.01
C GLU A 194 2.89 15.61 0.56
N VAL A 195 3.96 14.88 0.24
CA VAL A 195 5.32 15.22 0.67
C VAL A 195 6.31 15.04 -0.45
N LEU A 196 7.26 15.97 -0.55
CA LEU A 196 8.40 15.85 -1.46
C LEU A 196 9.64 15.43 -0.66
N HIS A 197 10.10 14.20 -0.89
CA HIS A 197 11.32 13.71 -0.25
C HIS A 197 12.55 14.48 -0.77
N ALA A 198 13.47 14.85 0.11
CA ALA A 198 14.67 15.59 -0.26
C ALA A 198 15.51 14.82 -1.30
N GLY A 199 15.64 15.40 -2.51
CA GLY A 199 16.31 14.74 -3.65
C GLY A 199 15.60 13.48 -4.16
N GLY A 200 14.37 13.22 -3.71
CA GLY A 200 13.56 12.06 -4.03
C GLY A 200 12.29 12.40 -4.81
N PRO A 201 11.45 11.39 -5.09
CA PRO A 201 10.16 11.60 -5.76
C PRO A 201 9.13 12.20 -4.81
N PRO A 202 8.03 12.78 -5.36
CA PRO A 202 6.85 13.04 -4.58
C PRO A 202 6.29 11.73 -4.00
N GLU A 203 5.72 11.82 -2.81
CA GLU A 203 4.92 10.77 -2.18
C GLU A 203 3.53 11.34 -1.88
N LEU A 204 2.52 10.51 -2.12
CA LEU A 204 1.13 10.77 -1.79
C LEU A 204 0.58 9.63 -0.92
N SER A 205 0.37 9.89 0.36
CA SER A 205 -0.33 8.98 1.26
C SER A 205 -1.84 9.13 1.03
N VAL A 206 -2.49 8.02 0.69
CA VAL A 206 -3.93 7.93 0.46
C VAL A 206 -4.63 7.81 1.81
N PRO A 207 -5.56 8.71 2.14
CA PRO A 207 -6.37 8.62 3.36
C PRO A 207 -7.23 7.35 3.39
N SER A 208 -7.70 6.97 4.57
CA SER A 208 -8.52 5.78 4.73
C SER A 208 -9.88 5.95 4.05
N PHE A 209 -10.25 4.96 3.24
CA PHE A 209 -11.59 4.85 2.66
C PHE A 209 -12.65 4.38 3.67
N SER A 210 -12.21 3.95 4.87
CA SER A 210 -13.09 3.43 5.91
C SER A 210 -13.57 4.52 6.86
N TRP A 211 -14.90 4.64 7.00
CA TRP A 211 -15.53 5.56 7.95
C TRP A 211 -15.12 5.29 9.42
N ARG A 212 -14.67 4.07 9.73
CA ARG A 212 -14.21 3.72 11.08
C ARG A 212 -12.96 4.51 11.47
N ASN A 213 -12.09 4.80 10.52
CA ASN A 213 -10.82 5.46 10.80
C ASN A 213 -10.98 6.99 10.72
N ARG A 214 -11.88 7.47 9.86
CA ARG A 214 -12.14 8.90 9.66
C ARG A 214 -13.61 9.15 9.31
N ASN A 215 -14.17 10.25 9.81
CA ASN A 215 -15.52 10.71 9.46
C ASN A 215 -15.60 11.40 8.08
N ASN A 216 -14.55 11.31 7.28
CA ASN A 216 -14.47 11.85 5.92
C ASN A 216 -13.72 10.87 4.98
N PRO A 217 -14.27 9.66 4.74
CA PRO A 217 -13.58 8.66 3.93
C PRO A 217 -13.34 9.19 2.52
N SER A 218 -12.14 8.94 2.01
CA SER A 218 -11.72 9.49 0.73
C SER A 218 -10.82 8.52 -0.02
N PHE A 219 -10.59 8.85 -1.28
CA PHE A 219 -9.76 8.10 -2.22
C PHE A 219 -9.17 9.09 -3.22
N ILE A 220 -8.18 8.65 -3.98
CA ILE A 220 -7.49 9.50 -4.96
C ILE A 220 -7.68 8.93 -6.35
N MET A 221 -8.11 9.78 -7.27
CA MET A 221 -8.12 9.49 -8.70
C MET A 221 -6.83 10.02 -9.32
N VAL A 222 -6.18 9.18 -10.13
CA VAL A 222 -4.94 9.54 -10.84
C VAL A 222 -5.21 9.38 -12.33
N THR A 223 -5.09 10.48 -13.08
CA THR A 223 -5.26 10.55 -14.54
C THR A 223 -3.92 10.67 -15.25
#